data_AF-A0A7T2YMK1-F1
#
_entry.id   AF-A0A7T2YMK1-F1
#
_cell.length_a   1.000
_cell.length_b   1.000
_cell.length_c   1.000
_cell.angle_alpha   90.00
_cell.angle_beta   90.00
_cell.angle_gamma   90.00
#
_symmetry.space_group_name_H-M   'P 1'
#
loop_
_entity.id
_entity.type
_entity.pdbx_description
1 polymer ?
#
loop_
_entity_poly.entity_id
_entity_poly.type
_entity_poly.pdbx_seq_one_letter_code
_entity_poly.pdbx_strand_id
1 'polypeptide(L)'
;MNLSEISAPQFLQWVGVHNAAPSLAPALHRLPAPPVAPHIARMTPAECREHLRRLKDDAVYRSSNGRWSDAEAREWSTLHISIRMSVLLLAGIEGELEELGRREWRELPPPERNAIKAQIRYMADEMAKLHSLTVKN
;
A
#
# COMPACT_ATOMS: atom_id res chain seq x y z
N MET A 1 -14.75 -34.48 -18.92
CA MET A 1 -15.44 -35.17 -17.80
C MET A 1 -16.46 -34.21 -17.23
N ASN A 2 -17.73 -34.58 -17.21
CA ASN A 2 -18.81 -33.69 -16.77
C ASN A 2 -18.90 -33.75 -15.24
N LEU A 3 -18.72 -32.62 -14.56
CA LEU A 3 -18.66 -32.56 -13.08
C LEU A 3 -20.02 -32.81 -12.42
N SER A 4 -21.11 -32.77 -13.19
CA SER A 4 -22.48 -32.98 -12.71
C SER A 4 -22.83 -34.44 -12.45
N GLU A 5 -21.98 -35.40 -12.83
CA GLU A 5 -22.25 -36.85 -12.74
C GLU A 5 -21.43 -37.55 -11.64
N ILE A 6 -20.60 -36.81 -10.89
CA ILE A 6 -19.75 -37.39 -9.84
C ILE A 6 -20.58 -37.54 -8.55
N SER A 7 -20.63 -38.76 -8.03
CA SER A 7 -21.23 -39.03 -6.72
C SER A 7 -20.35 -38.51 -5.58
N ALA A 8 -20.95 -38.14 -4.45
CA ALA A 8 -20.23 -37.66 -3.26
C ALA A 8 -19.09 -38.60 -2.79
N PRO A 9 -19.24 -39.95 -2.76
CA PRO A 9 -18.12 -40.83 -2.40
C PRO A 9 -16.99 -40.82 -3.44
N GLN A 10 -17.31 -40.72 -4.74
CA GLN A 10 -16.29 -40.59 -5.79
C GLN A 10 -15.56 -39.25 -5.70
N PHE A 11 -16.27 -38.17 -5.36
CA PHE A 11 -15.67 -36.87 -5.11
C PHE A 11 -14.71 -36.92 -3.93
N LEU A 12 -15.11 -37.53 -2.80
CA LEU A 12 -14.25 -37.65 -1.62
C LEU A 12 -13.01 -38.52 -1.89
N GLN A 13 -13.14 -39.57 -2.70
CA GLN A 13 -12.00 -40.39 -3.10
C GLN A 13 -11.03 -39.61 -3.99
N TRP A 14 -11.55 -38.82 -4.93
CA TRP A 14 -10.75 -37.94 -5.78
C TRP A 14 -10.03 -36.85 -4.97
N VAL A 15 -10.75 -36.20 -4.06
CA VAL A 15 -10.21 -35.20 -3.13
C VAL A 15 -9.17 -35.82 -2.18
N GLY A 16 -9.39 -37.05 -1.70
CA GLY A 16 -8.45 -37.77 -0.83
C GLY A 16 -7.11 -38.07 -1.49
N VAL A 17 -7.11 -38.41 -2.79
CA VAL A 17 -5.89 -38.63 -3.58
C VAL A 17 -5.10 -37.32 -3.79
N HIS A 18 -5.79 -36.17 -3.81
CA HIS A 18 -5.17 -34.86 -4.00
C HIS A 18 -4.92 -34.07 -2.69
N ASN A 19 -5.37 -34.58 -1.54
CA ASN A 19 -5.18 -33.99 -0.21
C ASN A 19 -3.95 -34.52 0.54
N ALA A 20 -3.15 -35.39 -0.07
CA ALA A 20 -1.78 -35.54 0.39
C ALA A 20 -1.12 -34.16 0.25
N ALA A 21 -0.68 -33.57 1.38
CA ALA A 21 0.09 -32.33 1.34
C ALA A 21 1.17 -32.50 0.27
N PRO A 22 1.30 -31.57 -0.69
CA PRO A 22 2.26 -31.74 -1.77
C PRO A 22 3.62 -31.95 -1.10
N SER A 23 4.16 -33.16 -1.18
CA SER A 23 5.53 -33.37 -0.79
C SER A 23 6.31 -32.50 -1.77
N LEU A 24 7.01 -31.49 -1.23
CA LEU A 24 7.93 -30.68 -2.03
C LEU A 24 8.73 -31.67 -2.85
N ALA A 25 8.61 -31.59 -4.18
CA ALA A 25 9.22 -32.55 -5.08
C ALA A 25 10.66 -32.79 -4.61
N PRO A 26 11.14 -34.04 -4.44
CA PRO A 26 12.45 -34.34 -3.85
C PRO A 26 13.62 -33.57 -4.48
N ALA A 27 13.43 -33.08 -5.71
CA ALA A 27 14.33 -32.18 -6.44
C ALA A 27 14.60 -30.84 -5.73
N LEU A 28 13.64 -30.25 -5.00
CA LEU A 28 13.81 -28.95 -4.34
C LEU A 28 14.73 -29.02 -3.12
N HIS A 29 14.89 -30.18 -2.48
CA HIS A 29 15.85 -30.38 -1.39
C HIS A 29 17.31 -30.45 -1.83
N ARG A 30 17.59 -30.58 -3.14
CA ARG A 30 18.95 -30.67 -3.70
C ARG A 30 19.42 -29.39 -4.37
N LEU A 31 18.59 -28.35 -4.41
CA LEU A 31 19.01 -27.08 -4.99
C LEU A 31 20.02 -26.43 -4.03
N PRO A 32 21.20 -26.02 -4.54
CA PRO A 32 22.11 -25.22 -3.74
C PRO A 32 21.39 -23.96 -3.30
N ALA A 33 21.71 -23.49 -2.09
CA ALA A 33 21.17 -22.22 -1.60
C ALA A 33 21.40 -21.14 -2.67
N PRO A 34 20.37 -20.35 -3.02
CA PRO A 34 20.49 -19.36 -4.06
C PRO A 34 21.65 -18.40 -3.71
N PRO A 35 22.48 -18.04 -4.70
CA PRO A 35 23.60 -17.14 -4.44
C PRO A 35 23.08 -15.81 -3.91
N VAL A 36 23.48 -15.46 -2.68
CA VAL A 36 23.14 -14.18 -2.07
C VAL A 36 24.20 -13.17 -2.48
N ALA A 37 23.77 -12.00 -2.97
CA ALA A 37 24.69 -10.95 -3.36
C ALA A 37 25.54 -10.50 -2.14
N PRO A 38 26.84 -10.22 -2.30
CA PRO A 38 27.75 -9.94 -1.17
C PRO A 38 27.31 -8.79 -0.26
N HIS A 39 26.60 -7.80 -0.81
CA HIS A 39 26.08 -6.66 -0.05
C HIS A 39 24.86 -7.03 0.81
N ILE A 40 24.09 -8.06 0.44
CA ILE A 40 22.93 -8.55 1.21
C ILE A 40 23.37 -9.54 2.29
N ALA A 41 24.42 -10.34 2.02
CA ALA A 41 24.92 -11.35 2.95
C ALA A 41 25.40 -10.78 4.31
N ARG A 42 25.69 -9.48 4.37
CA ARG A 42 26.14 -8.77 5.58
C ARG A 42 25.00 -8.08 6.34
N MET A 43 23.78 -8.07 5.79
CA MET A 43 22.63 -7.39 6.37
C MET A 43 21.92 -8.28 7.40
N THR A 44 21.49 -7.68 8.49
CA THR A 44 20.54 -8.29 9.43
C THR A 44 19.17 -8.48 8.78
N PRO A 45 18.30 -9.36 9.30
CA PRO A 45 16.94 -9.52 8.77
C PRO A 45 16.11 -8.23 8.75
N ALA A 46 16.34 -7.31 9.69
CA ALA A 46 15.68 -6.01 9.71
C ALA A 46 16.14 -5.10 8.56
N GLU A 47 17.46 -5.06 8.31
CA GLU A 47 18.05 -4.33 7.20
C GLU A 47 17.64 -4.92 5.84
N CYS A 48 17.55 -6.25 5.73
CA CYS A 48 17.03 -6.90 4.52
C CYS A 48 15.58 -6.49 4.23
N ARG A 49 14.72 -6.42 5.25
CA ARG A 49 13.33 -5.98 5.09
C ARG A 49 13.24 -4.51 4.66
N GLU A 50 14.05 -3.65 5.26
CA GLU A 50 14.11 -2.23 4.91
C GLU A 50 14.65 -2.04 3.48
N HIS A 51 15.71 -2.77 3.12
CA HIS A 51 16.26 -2.75 1.77
C HIS A 51 15.24 -3.24 0.73
N LEU A 52 14.49 -4.31 1.04
CA LEU A 52 13.43 -4.81 0.18
C LEU A 52 12.29 -3.78 0.00
N ARG A 53 11.89 -3.05 1.04
CA ARG A 53 10.91 -1.96 0.92
C ARG A 53 11.40 -0.89 -0.06
N ARG A 54 12.64 -0.43 0.10
CA ARG A 54 13.23 0.58 -0.79
C ARG A 54 13.28 0.12 -2.24
N LEU A 55 13.73 -1.11 -2.49
CA LEU A 55 13.75 -1.67 -3.84
C LEU A 55 12.36 -1.79 -4.45
N LYS A 56 11.36 -2.17 -3.65
CA LYS A 56 9.96 -2.20 -4.08
C LYS A 56 9.48 -0.80 -4.46
N ASP A 57 9.75 0.20 -3.64
CA ASP A 57 9.33 1.57 -3.89
C ASP A 57 10.04 2.17 -5.12
N ASP A 58 11.33 1.88 -5.31
CA ASP A 58 12.10 2.23 -6.50
C ASP A 58 11.56 1.54 -7.76
N ALA A 59 11.21 0.26 -7.67
CA ALA A 59 10.62 -0.48 -8.78
C ALA A 59 9.24 0.09 -9.15
N VAL A 60 8.42 0.46 -8.17
CA VAL A 60 7.13 1.14 -8.38
C VAL A 60 7.34 2.53 -8.99
N TYR A 61 8.30 3.30 -8.51
CA TYR A 61 8.64 4.61 -9.06
C TYR A 61 9.07 4.52 -10.53
N ARG A 62 9.97 3.60 -10.86
CA ARG A 62 10.49 3.41 -12.23
C ARG A 62 9.44 2.82 -13.17
N SER A 63 8.69 1.80 -12.74
CA SER A 63 7.64 1.17 -13.56
C SER A 63 6.45 2.10 -13.79
N SER A 64 6.16 3.00 -12.85
CA SER A 64 5.13 4.03 -13.02
C SER A 64 5.62 5.26 -13.77
N ASN A 65 6.90 5.34 -14.16
CA ASN A 65 7.51 6.56 -14.72
C ASN A 65 7.24 7.80 -13.84
N GLY A 66 7.26 7.62 -12.51
CA GLY A 66 6.87 8.65 -11.54
C GLY A 66 5.37 8.80 -11.28
N ARG A 67 4.48 8.07 -11.96
CA ARG A 67 3.01 8.21 -11.82
C ARG A 67 2.44 7.81 -10.46
N TRP A 68 3.07 6.90 -9.72
CA TRP A 68 2.65 6.62 -8.35
C TRP A 68 2.98 7.80 -7.41
N SER A 69 3.99 8.61 -7.76
CA SER A 69 4.22 9.93 -7.15
C SER A 69 3.27 11.01 -7.69
N ASP A 70 2.59 10.81 -8.83
CA ASP A 70 1.62 11.75 -9.40
C ASP A 70 0.21 11.58 -8.84
N ALA A 71 -0.14 10.43 -8.26
CA ALA A 71 -1.49 10.17 -7.76
C ALA A 71 -1.86 11.17 -6.64
N GLU A 72 -0.99 11.32 -5.64
CA GLU A 72 -1.19 12.28 -4.54
C GLU A 72 -1.20 13.73 -5.04
N ALA A 73 -0.34 14.06 -6.00
CA ALA A 73 -0.30 15.39 -6.59
C ALA A 73 -1.59 15.69 -7.38
N ARG A 74 -2.11 14.72 -8.13
CA ARG A 74 -3.37 14.84 -8.85
C ARG A 74 -4.54 14.98 -7.87
N GLU A 75 -4.64 14.12 -6.87
CA GLU A 75 -5.70 14.21 -5.86
C GLU A 75 -5.65 15.56 -5.13
N TRP A 76 -4.47 15.99 -4.69
CA TRP A 76 -4.27 17.32 -4.11
C TRP A 76 -4.75 18.41 -5.06
N SER A 77 -4.36 18.37 -6.34
CA SER A 77 -4.75 19.34 -7.36
C SER A 77 -6.27 19.40 -7.64
N THR A 78 -7.01 18.33 -7.33
CA THR A 78 -8.48 18.29 -7.50
C THR A 78 -9.25 18.86 -6.33
N LEU A 79 -8.63 18.99 -5.15
CA LEU A 79 -9.29 19.57 -3.98
C LEU A 79 -9.51 21.07 -4.17
N HIS A 80 -10.69 21.55 -3.78
CA HIS A 80 -10.98 22.98 -3.71
C HIS A 80 -10.02 23.67 -2.73
N ILE A 81 -9.65 24.92 -3.03
CA ILE A 81 -8.64 25.67 -2.25
C ILE A 81 -9.00 25.76 -0.76
N SER A 82 -10.28 25.95 -0.41
CA SER A 82 -10.74 26.01 0.98
C SER A 82 -10.51 24.70 1.75
N ILE A 83 -10.57 23.55 1.08
CA ILE A 83 -10.29 22.24 1.70
C ILE A 83 -8.79 22.09 1.95
N ARG A 84 -7.96 22.49 0.99
CA ARG A 84 -6.50 22.48 1.17
C ARG A 84 -6.08 23.37 2.33
N MET A 85 -6.59 24.60 2.38
CA MET A 85 -6.34 25.55 3.48
C MET A 85 -6.78 24.99 4.83
N SER A 86 -7.97 24.39 4.90
CA SER A 86 -8.49 23.77 6.13
C SER A 86 -7.57 22.64 6.62
N VAL A 87 -7.11 21.79 5.71
CA VAL A 87 -6.23 20.67 6.07
C VAL A 87 -4.85 21.18 6.53
N LEU A 88 -4.30 22.21 5.88
CA LEU A 88 -3.05 22.85 6.30
C LEU A 88 -3.15 23.44 7.71
N LEU A 89 -4.23 24.19 7.98
CA LEU A 89 -4.51 24.76 9.29
C LEU A 89 -4.60 23.67 10.37
N LEU A 90 -5.40 22.63 10.11
CA LEU A 90 -5.61 21.54 11.07
C LEU A 90 -4.37 20.68 11.27
N ALA A 91 -3.50 20.57 10.26
CA ALA A 91 -2.21 19.90 10.36
C ALA A 91 -1.18 20.72 11.15
N GLY A 92 -1.52 21.94 11.59
CA GLY A 92 -0.62 22.83 12.33
C GLY A 92 0.48 23.44 11.46
N ILE A 93 0.25 23.59 10.16
CA ILE A 93 1.21 24.22 9.25
C ILE A 93 1.03 25.74 9.33
N GLU A 94 2.12 26.43 9.68
CA GLU A 94 2.16 27.88 9.86
C GLU A 94 2.49 28.61 8.56
N GLY A 95 1.96 29.83 8.39
CA GLY A 95 2.21 30.71 7.24
C GLY A 95 0.93 31.17 6.52
N GLU A 96 1.11 31.79 5.36
CA GLU A 96 -0.01 32.23 4.50
C GLU A 96 -0.70 31.02 3.86
N LEU A 97 -1.78 30.55 4.49
CA LEU A 97 -2.48 29.32 4.11
C LEU A 97 -3.00 29.32 2.67
N GLU A 98 -3.39 30.48 2.15
CA GLU A 98 -3.90 30.61 0.79
C GLU A 98 -2.78 30.38 -0.24
N GLU A 99 -1.58 30.91 0.02
CA GLU A 99 -0.40 30.67 -0.81
C GLU A 99 0.05 29.21 -0.71
N LEU A 100 0.13 28.68 0.51
CA LEU A 100 0.49 27.29 0.77
C LEU A 100 -0.49 26.30 0.12
N GLY A 101 -1.80 26.60 0.16
CA GLY A 101 -2.84 25.77 -0.44
C GLY A 101 -2.80 25.73 -1.96
N ARG A 102 -2.25 26.77 -2.61
CA ARG A 102 -2.07 26.81 -4.06
C ARG A 102 -0.86 26.03 -4.56
N ARG A 103 0.10 25.71 -3.68
CA ARG A 103 1.31 24.97 -4.05
C ARG A 103 0.98 23.58 -4.57
N GLU A 104 1.80 23.14 -5.51
CA GLU A 104 1.77 21.75 -5.96
C GLU A 104 2.21 20.83 -4.83
N TRP A 105 1.67 19.60 -4.79
CA TRP A 105 1.97 18.66 -3.71
C TRP A 105 3.48 18.42 -3.53
N ARG A 106 4.25 18.48 -4.61
CA ARG A 106 5.72 18.29 -4.60
C ARG A 106 6.49 19.46 -3.99
N GLU A 107 5.90 20.65 -3.96
CA GLU A 107 6.51 21.86 -3.39
C GLU A 107 6.38 21.90 -1.87
N LEU A 108 5.51 21.06 -1.29
CA LEU A 108 5.38 20.89 0.15
C LEU A 108 6.51 19.99 0.69
N PRO A 109 7.30 20.46 1.68
CA PRO A 109 8.33 19.68 2.33
C PRO A 109 7.83 18.32 2.86
N PRO A 110 8.67 17.27 2.87
CA PRO A 110 8.26 15.95 3.38
C PRO A 110 7.65 15.95 4.80
N PRO A 111 8.16 16.73 5.78
CA PRO A 111 7.53 16.82 7.10
C PRO A 111 6.09 17.35 7.05
N GLU A 112 5.85 18.41 6.27
CA GLU A 112 4.52 19.01 6.09
C GLU A 112 3.56 18.03 5.40
N ARG A 113 4.02 17.35 4.35
CA ARG A 113 3.21 16.30 3.68
C ARG A 113 2.82 15.18 4.63
N ASN A 114 3.71 14.78 5.54
CA ASN A 114 3.41 13.77 6.54
C ASN A 114 2.37 14.25 7.56
N ALA A 115 2.47 15.50 8.02
CA ALA A 115 1.49 16.12 8.91
C ALA A 115 0.10 16.21 8.24
N ILE A 116 0.05 16.68 6.99
CA ILE A 116 -1.18 16.73 6.18
C ILE A 116 -1.80 15.35 6.05
N LYS A 117 -1.02 14.32 5.70
CA LYS A 117 -1.52 12.94 5.57
C LYS A 117 -2.04 12.39 6.89
N ALA A 118 -1.38 12.69 8.01
CA ALA A 118 -1.87 12.30 9.33
C ALA A 118 -3.22 12.96 9.65
N GLN A 119 -3.32 14.26 9.37
CA GLN A 119 -4.54 15.03 9.59
C GLN A 119 -5.70 14.55 8.71
N ILE A 120 -5.46 14.26 7.43
CA ILE A 120 -6.49 13.74 6.51
C ILE A 120 -7.04 12.40 7.02
N ARG A 121 -6.18 11.49 7.50
CA ARG A 121 -6.63 10.21 8.07
C ARG A 121 -7.52 10.43 9.29
N TYR A 122 -7.11 11.30 10.21
CA TYR A 122 -7.93 11.65 11.37
C TYR A 122 -9.29 12.25 10.97
N MET A 123 -9.29 13.18 10.00
CA MET A 123 -10.52 13.78 9.49
C MET A 123 -11.44 12.77 8.82
N ALA A 124 -10.91 11.78 8.09
CA ALA A 124 -11.73 10.74 7.47
C ALA A 124 -12.51 9.94 8.52
N ASP A 125 -11.86 9.59 9.64
CA ASP A 125 -12.49 8.87 10.74
C ASP A 125 -13.59 9.72 11.42
N GLU A 126 -13.34 11.00 11.66
CA GLU A 126 -14.33 11.91 12.27
C GLU A 126 -15.49 12.24 11.31
N MET A 127 -15.21 12.44 10.02
CA MET A 127 -16.23 12.71 9.00
C MET A 127 -17.15 11.52 8.79
N ALA A 128 -16.66 10.28 8.91
CA ALA A 128 -17.52 9.10 8.90
C ALA A 128 -18.54 9.12 10.04
N LYS A 129 -18.15 9.59 11.23
CA LYS A 129 -19.06 9.76 12.37
C LYS A 129 -20.05 10.89 12.13
N LEU A 130 -19.60 12.03 11.60
CA LEU A 130 -20.48 13.16 11.26
C LEU A 130 -21.51 12.77 10.19
N HIS A 131 -21.11 12.02 9.17
CA HIS A 131 -22.01 11.49 8.14
C HIS A 131 -23.10 10.59 8.74
N SER A 132 -22.83 9.90 9.86
CA SER A 132 -23.88 9.11 10.53
C SER A 132 -25.03 9.99 11.07
N LEU A 133 -24.78 11.27 11.36
CA LEU A 133 -25.80 12.23 11.77
C LEU A 133 -26.74 12.62 10.63
N THR A 134 -26.30 12.48 9.38
CA THR A 134 -27.11 12.81 8.19
C THR A 134 -27.94 11.61 7.69
N VAL A 135 -27.64 10.41 8.16
CA VAL A 135 -28.30 9.16 7.73
C VAL A 135 -29.34 8.67 8.74
N LYS A 136 -29.17 8.96 10.03
CA LYS A 136 -30.16 8.62 11.07
C LYS A 136 -31.28 9.66 11.11
N ASN A 137 -32.31 9.47 10.29
CA ASN A 137 -33.66 10.00 10.50
C ASN A 137 -34.58 8.88 11.00
#